data_AF-A0AAJ4VIR4-F1
#
_entry.id   AF-A0AAJ4VIR4-F1
#
_cell.length_a   1.000
_cell.length_b   1.000
_cell.length_c   1.000
_cell.angle_alpha   90.00
_cell.angle_beta   90.00
_cell.angle_gamma   90.00
#
_symmetry.space_group_name_H-M   'P 1'
#
loop_
_entity.id
_entity.type
_entity.pdbx_description
1 polymer ?
#
loop_
_entity_poly.entity_id
_entity_poly.type
_entity_poly.pdbx_seq_one_letter_code
_entity_poly.pdbx_strand_id
1 'polypeptide(L)'
;MKSKLSILSLITLIVFVIAGCSNDATEKEGKDGKIILSPKSDDIKGKVLFDSAHGQTAGSADWVINGGFSDFADALTKENYEVTDLGYNQLLDYDKMKKYEVVVIPEANNPLKASEQDAIEQYVKSGGSILMISDHYNADRNFNRYDSSEVMNGYRRGAFDNPTKGMNAEESSSDKMKNVQSRDFLNEVFGLRFRYNALGNIKVDDLADEKDSFGITKGVKAVSMHAGSTIAITDPNKAKGVAFVPKLSKDDAWNHAVDQGIYNGGGRNEGPYIAVSKVSKGKGAFIGDSSMVEDKSPKYKREDNGETKKTYDGFKEEDNQKMIMQIVEWLNKKDDQQDLSSMNVQLDEKTQLLNFEQPENSRENEKEPWGTPKQGYKWYDSSTYASGSYGANSESKNNKDDQSTTPRSKEQNNDQTSKSDQGTFEMPSSVQKQEKFQITVHVDESKLVNHKFQLSIKNKDGQEVGMFDGQAPGVSSSVSPKIKNGVTDWYFKSKIANEADNEVEVEVLSGGNVIAKTTLNVQ
;
A
#
# COMPACT_ATOMS: atom_id res chain seq x y z
N MET A 1 23.57 74.38 2.37
CA MET A 1 22.75 73.85 3.48
C MET A 1 21.79 72.80 2.94
N LYS A 2 21.92 71.56 3.44
CA LYS A 2 20.96 70.44 3.43
C LYS A 2 20.34 70.03 2.07
N SER A 3 20.97 69.09 1.36
CA SER A 3 20.23 68.17 0.48
C SER A 3 19.87 66.90 1.25
N LYS A 4 18.63 66.45 1.09
CA LYS A 4 18.03 65.31 1.79
C LYS A 4 18.58 64.00 1.23
N LEU A 5 19.07 63.14 2.11
CA LEU A 5 19.43 61.75 1.83
C LEU A 5 18.13 60.94 1.80
N SER A 6 17.77 60.39 0.64
CA SER A 6 16.68 59.42 0.51
C SER A 6 17.31 58.02 0.44
N ILE A 7 17.09 57.22 1.47
CA ILE A 7 17.50 55.82 1.54
C ILE A 7 16.47 55.02 0.75
N LEU A 8 16.83 54.59 -0.45
CA LEU A 8 16.07 53.61 -1.22
C LEU A 8 16.55 52.23 -0.76
N SER A 9 15.76 51.56 0.08
CA SER A 9 16.00 50.18 0.50
C SER A 9 15.70 49.25 -0.68
N LEU A 10 16.75 48.73 -1.30
CA LEU A 10 16.66 47.75 -2.38
C LEU A 10 16.45 46.37 -1.74
N ILE A 11 15.19 45.97 -1.56
CA ILE A 11 14.84 44.60 -1.18
C ILE A 11 15.17 43.71 -2.38
N THR A 12 16.32 43.05 -2.33
CA THR A 12 16.70 42.00 -3.27
C THR A 12 15.82 40.78 -2.98
N LEU A 13 14.76 40.63 -3.77
CA LEU A 13 13.93 39.43 -3.79
C LEU A 13 14.78 38.28 -4.34
N ILE A 14 15.42 37.53 -3.44
CA ILE A 14 16.06 36.25 -3.79
C ILE A 14 14.92 35.29 -4.12
N VAL A 15 14.63 35.16 -5.41
CA VAL A 15 13.83 34.07 -5.95
C VAL A 15 14.64 32.79 -5.71
N PHE A 16 14.29 32.03 -4.69
CA PHE A 16 14.67 30.63 -4.58
C PHE A 16 14.01 29.90 -5.76
N VAL A 17 14.75 29.78 -6.85
CA VAL A 17 14.47 28.74 -7.84
C VAL A 17 14.75 27.43 -7.12
N ILE A 18 13.69 26.76 -6.67
CA ILE A 18 13.74 25.34 -6.33
C ILE A 18 14.06 24.66 -7.66
N ALA A 19 15.35 24.46 -7.92
CA ALA A 19 15.79 23.48 -8.88
C ALA A 19 15.32 22.14 -8.33
N GLY A 20 14.14 21.70 -8.78
CA GLY A 20 13.81 20.28 -8.69
C GLY A 20 14.96 19.56 -9.37
N CYS A 21 15.64 18.69 -8.62
CA CYS A 21 16.51 17.70 -9.21
C CYS A 21 15.65 16.88 -10.17
N SER A 22 15.65 17.23 -11.45
CA SER A 22 15.14 16.38 -12.51
C SER A 22 16.08 15.18 -12.56
N ASN A 23 15.57 14.01 -12.21
CA ASN A 23 16.33 12.76 -12.25
C ASN A 23 16.84 12.49 -13.67
N ASP A 24 18.12 12.13 -13.78
CA ASP A 24 18.82 11.95 -15.05
C ASP A 24 18.82 10.49 -15.57
N ALA A 25 17.86 9.65 -15.16
CA ALA A 25 17.68 8.30 -15.69
C ALA A 25 16.74 8.35 -16.93
N THR A 26 17.03 7.54 -17.95
CA THR A 26 16.13 7.45 -19.11
C THR A 26 15.07 6.38 -18.85
N GLU A 27 13.84 6.81 -18.60
CA GLU A 27 12.66 5.94 -18.59
C GLU A 27 12.25 5.62 -20.03
N LYS A 28 12.07 4.33 -20.33
CA LYS A 28 11.51 3.87 -21.59
C LYS A 28 10.34 2.93 -21.33
N GLU A 29 9.19 3.25 -21.89
CA GLU A 29 8.05 2.33 -21.97
C GLU A 29 8.28 1.31 -23.09
N GLY A 30 8.25 0.03 -22.72
CA GLY A 30 8.26 -1.11 -23.62
C GLY A 30 6.92 -1.29 -24.33
N LYS A 31 6.89 -2.14 -25.37
CA LYS A 31 5.69 -2.40 -26.20
C LYS A 31 4.49 -2.98 -25.42
N ASP A 32 4.72 -3.44 -24.21
CA ASP A 32 3.81 -4.05 -23.25
C ASP A 32 3.48 -3.12 -22.05
N GLY A 33 3.90 -1.85 -22.07
CA GLY A 33 3.75 -0.92 -20.93
C GLY A 33 4.79 -1.14 -19.83
N LYS A 34 5.80 -1.97 -20.12
CA LYS A 34 6.94 -2.27 -19.26
C LYS A 34 7.85 -1.06 -19.07
N ILE A 35 8.26 -0.79 -17.84
CA ILE A 35 9.17 0.32 -17.54
C ILE A 35 10.59 -0.21 -17.42
N ILE A 36 11.52 0.39 -18.17
CA ILE A 36 12.95 0.11 -18.04
C ILE A 36 13.66 1.41 -17.71
N LEU A 37 14.41 1.39 -16.60
CA LEU A 37 15.30 2.46 -16.17
C LEU A 37 16.74 2.01 -16.44
N SER A 38 17.35 2.63 -17.44
CA SER A 38 18.75 2.37 -17.79
C SER A 38 19.67 3.36 -17.07
N PRO A 39 20.79 2.91 -16.50
CA PRO A 39 21.80 3.81 -15.97
C PRO A 39 22.50 4.57 -17.11
N LYS A 40 23.20 5.66 -16.79
CA LYS A 40 23.95 6.44 -17.80
C LYS A 40 25.18 5.70 -18.35
N SER A 41 25.75 4.78 -17.56
CA SER A 41 26.93 4.02 -17.93
C SER A 41 26.58 2.92 -18.94
N ASP A 42 27.42 2.73 -19.95
CA ASP A 42 27.35 1.56 -20.83
C ASP A 42 27.83 0.27 -20.12
N ASP A 43 28.59 0.42 -19.03
CA ASP A 43 29.03 -0.69 -18.17
C ASP A 43 27.94 -0.98 -17.11
N ILE A 44 27.05 -1.93 -17.44
CA ILE A 44 25.94 -2.34 -16.59
C ILE A 44 26.42 -3.36 -15.55
N LYS A 45 26.30 -3.02 -14.27
CA LYS A 45 26.72 -3.85 -13.12
C LYS A 45 25.84 -5.10 -12.94
N GLY A 46 24.58 -5.02 -13.34
CA GLY A 46 23.60 -6.09 -13.28
C GLY A 46 22.20 -5.60 -13.66
N LYS A 47 21.27 -6.53 -13.89
CA LYS A 47 19.88 -6.28 -14.22
C LYS A 47 18.99 -6.74 -13.07
N VAL A 48 18.07 -5.87 -12.68
CA VAL A 48 17.13 -6.08 -11.58
C VAL A 48 15.71 -6.06 -12.13
N LEU A 49 14.95 -7.12 -11.89
CA LEU A 49 13.53 -7.22 -12.26
C LEU A 49 12.67 -6.99 -11.01
N PHE A 50 11.79 -6.00 -11.04
CA PHE A 50 10.78 -5.76 -9.99
C PHE A 50 9.44 -6.34 -10.42
N ASP A 51 8.84 -7.14 -9.55
CA ASP A 51 7.48 -7.60 -9.72
C ASP A 51 6.47 -6.47 -9.48
N SER A 52 5.56 -6.30 -10.42
CA SER A 52 4.41 -5.37 -10.37
C SER A 52 3.09 -6.05 -10.78
N ALA A 53 3.12 -7.38 -10.97
CA ALA A 53 1.99 -8.14 -11.48
C ALA A 53 1.08 -8.73 -10.39
N HIS A 54 1.60 -8.81 -9.16
CA HIS A 54 0.99 -9.51 -8.04
C HIS A 54 0.41 -8.56 -6.99
N GLY A 55 -0.14 -7.41 -7.41
CA GLY A 55 -0.89 -6.53 -6.51
C GLY A 55 -0.02 -5.59 -5.66
N GLN A 56 1.20 -5.30 -6.09
CA GLN A 56 2.10 -4.31 -5.47
C GLN A 56 1.51 -2.90 -5.38
N THR A 57 0.41 -2.66 -6.07
CA THR A 57 -0.31 -1.39 -6.11
C THR A 57 -1.67 -1.46 -5.41
N ALA A 58 -1.99 -2.54 -4.69
CA ALA A 58 -3.27 -2.66 -3.98
C ALA A 58 -3.35 -1.73 -2.75
N GLY A 59 -2.21 -1.47 -2.10
CA GLY A 59 -2.15 -0.91 -0.76
C GLY A 59 -2.25 0.58 -0.59
N SER A 60 -1.97 0.96 0.65
CA SER A 60 -1.78 2.35 1.07
C SER A 60 -0.54 2.98 0.42
N ALA A 61 0.33 2.17 -0.18
CA ALA A 61 1.48 2.50 -1.00
C ALA A 61 1.43 1.76 -2.36
N ASP A 62 2.37 2.05 -3.25
CA ASP A 62 2.62 1.35 -4.51
C ASP A 62 4.10 0.98 -4.64
N TRP A 63 4.42 -0.28 -4.30
CA TRP A 63 5.80 -0.78 -4.24
C TRP A 63 6.37 -1.10 -5.62
N VAL A 64 6.37 -0.10 -6.50
CA VAL A 64 6.80 -0.17 -7.90
C VAL A 64 7.86 0.90 -8.19
N ILE A 65 8.70 0.65 -9.19
CA ILE A 65 9.93 1.42 -9.44
C ILE A 65 9.71 2.88 -9.87
N ASN A 66 8.48 3.26 -10.19
CA ASN A 66 8.08 4.62 -10.56
C ASN A 66 7.02 5.20 -9.60
N GLY A 67 6.81 4.55 -8.45
CA GLY A 67 5.93 4.97 -7.36
C GLY A 67 6.71 4.97 -6.05
N GLY A 68 6.12 4.44 -4.97
CA GLY A 68 6.70 4.43 -3.64
C GLY A 68 8.08 3.77 -3.49
N PHE A 69 8.64 3.10 -4.51
CA PHE A 69 9.99 2.53 -4.53
C PHE A 69 10.95 3.26 -5.51
N SER A 70 10.60 4.46 -5.97
CA SER A 70 11.38 5.21 -6.95
C SER A 70 12.77 5.63 -6.44
N ASP A 71 12.93 6.01 -5.17
CA ASP A 71 14.23 6.36 -4.59
C ASP A 71 15.15 5.12 -4.55
N PHE A 72 14.60 3.94 -4.33
CA PHE A 72 15.35 2.69 -4.41
C PHE A 72 15.77 2.37 -5.86
N ALA A 73 14.86 2.52 -6.82
CA ALA A 73 15.17 2.35 -8.23
C ALA A 73 16.23 3.37 -8.72
N ASP A 74 16.15 4.61 -8.26
CA ASP A 74 17.15 5.65 -8.51
C ASP A 74 18.51 5.30 -7.89
N ALA A 75 18.54 4.76 -6.67
CA ALA A 75 19.78 4.33 -6.04
C ALA A 75 20.44 3.17 -6.82
N LEU A 76 19.63 2.23 -7.33
CA LEU A 76 20.10 1.14 -8.19
C LEU A 76 20.70 1.66 -9.51
N THR A 77 20.01 2.56 -10.20
CA THR A 77 20.52 3.13 -11.45
C THR A 77 21.78 3.98 -11.24
N LYS A 78 21.89 4.71 -10.12
CA LYS A 78 23.12 5.43 -9.73
C LYS A 78 24.31 4.49 -9.51
N GLU A 79 24.05 3.26 -9.07
CA GLU A 79 25.04 2.18 -8.93
C GLU A 79 25.20 1.31 -10.20
N ASN A 80 24.76 1.82 -11.34
CA ASN A 80 24.86 1.19 -12.68
C ASN A 80 24.08 -0.12 -12.85
N TYR A 81 22.99 -0.32 -12.10
CA TYR A 81 22.03 -1.39 -12.39
C TYR A 81 21.00 -0.94 -13.43
N GLU A 82 20.64 -1.84 -14.35
CA GLU A 82 19.44 -1.69 -15.17
C GLU A 82 18.23 -2.20 -14.38
N VAL A 83 17.24 -1.35 -14.18
CA VAL A 83 16.04 -1.70 -13.41
C VAL A 83 14.87 -1.87 -14.35
N THR A 84 14.12 -2.94 -14.17
CA THR A 84 13.03 -3.31 -15.05
C THR A 84 11.79 -3.68 -14.26
N ASP A 85 10.67 -3.07 -14.58
CA ASP A 85 9.35 -3.48 -14.10
C ASP A 85 8.88 -4.73 -14.87
N LEU A 86 8.26 -5.69 -14.18
CA LEU A 86 7.74 -6.89 -14.83
C LEU A 86 6.53 -6.56 -15.72
N GLY A 87 5.68 -5.65 -15.26
CA GLY A 87 4.47 -5.20 -15.92
C GLY A 87 3.21 -5.89 -15.39
N TYR A 88 2.08 -5.19 -15.54
CA TYR A 88 0.77 -5.63 -15.09
C TYR A 88 0.34 -6.99 -15.70
N ASN A 89 -0.30 -7.84 -14.89
CA ASN A 89 -0.85 -9.15 -15.28
C ASN A 89 0.16 -10.11 -15.95
N GLN A 90 1.44 -9.94 -15.68
CA GLN A 90 2.47 -10.88 -16.09
C GLN A 90 2.62 -12.03 -15.08
N LEU A 91 3.21 -13.13 -15.53
CA LEU A 91 3.66 -14.21 -14.65
C LEU A 91 5.17 -14.14 -14.43
N LEU A 92 5.59 -14.53 -13.23
CA LEU A 92 6.98 -14.84 -12.88
C LEU A 92 7.37 -16.18 -13.49
N ASP A 93 7.78 -16.14 -14.74
CA ASP A 93 8.24 -17.30 -15.51
C ASP A 93 9.78 -17.41 -15.49
N TYR A 94 10.30 -18.64 -15.54
CA TYR A 94 11.74 -18.90 -15.49
C TYR A 94 12.49 -18.25 -16.67
N ASP A 95 11.97 -18.32 -17.90
CA ASP A 95 12.64 -17.76 -19.07
C ASP A 95 12.68 -16.23 -19.06
N LYS A 96 11.75 -15.59 -18.33
CA LYS A 96 11.82 -14.16 -18.03
C LYS A 96 12.86 -13.88 -16.95
N MET A 97 12.76 -14.53 -15.79
CA MET A 97 13.61 -14.25 -14.62
C MET A 97 15.08 -14.54 -14.89
N LYS A 98 15.43 -15.59 -15.64
CA LYS A 98 16.83 -15.97 -15.92
C LYS A 98 17.65 -14.91 -16.68
N LYS A 99 16.99 -13.87 -17.21
CA LYS A 99 17.63 -12.72 -17.88
C LYS A 99 18.11 -11.65 -16.89
N TYR A 100 17.83 -11.82 -15.61
CA TYR A 100 18.11 -10.85 -14.55
C TYR A 100 18.95 -11.52 -13.46
N GLU A 101 19.92 -10.78 -12.94
CA GLU A 101 20.75 -11.22 -11.84
C GLU A 101 19.99 -11.23 -10.52
N VAL A 102 19.06 -10.27 -10.35
CA VAL A 102 18.22 -10.14 -9.15
C VAL A 102 16.75 -9.96 -9.55
N VAL A 103 15.86 -10.71 -8.90
CA VAL A 103 14.41 -10.49 -8.95
C VAL A 103 13.95 -9.94 -7.60
N VAL A 104 13.18 -8.87 -7.60
CA VAL A 104 12.61 -8.23 -6.41
C VAL A 104 11.11 -8.46 -6.43
N ILE A 105 10.56 -9.04 -5.37
CA ILE A 105 9.13 -9.22 -5.15
C ILE A 105 8.76 -8.42 -3.90
N PRO A 106 8.35 -7.15 -4.05
CA PRO A 106 7.95 -6.33 -2.92
C PRO A 106 6.44 -6.48 -2.68
N GLU A 107 6.05 -6.68 -1.43
CA GLU A 107 4.68 -6.72 -0.88
C GLU A 107 3.59 -7.18 -1.87
N ALA A 108 3.77 -8.38 -2.42
CA ALA A 108 2.79 -9.00 -3.30
C ALA A 108 1.49 -9.26 -2.52
N ASN A 109 0.36 -8.82 -3.08
CA ASN A 109 -0.98 -8.95 -2.50
C ASN A 109 -1.90 -9.87 -3.31
N ASN A 110 -1.39 -10.54 -4.35
CA ASN A 110 -2.10 -11.60 -5.05
C ASN A 110 -1.28 -12.89 -4.96
N PRO A 111 -1.91 -14.05 -4.69
CA PRO A 111 -1.18 -15.30 -4.51
C PRO A 111 -0.39 -15.71 -5.76
N LEU A 112 0.83 -16.20 -5.53
CA LEU A 112 1.63 -16.83 -6.56
C LEU A 112 0.99 -18.16 -6.96
N LYS A 113 0.96 -18.44 -8.26
CA LYS A 113 0.53 -19.75 -8.78
C LYS A 113 1.58 -20.81 -8.48
N ALA A 114 1.16 -22.08 -8.44
CA ALA A 114 2.10 -23.20 -8.27
C ALA A 114 3.24 -23.16 -9.30
N SER A 115 2.93 -22.83 -10.56
CA SER A 115 3.94 -22.70 -11.63
C SER A 115 4.95 -21.57 -11.40
N GLU A 116 4.57 -20.51 -10.69
CA GLU A 116 5.46 -19.38 -10.40
C GLU A 116 6.37 -19.70 -9.22
N GLN A 117 5.85 -20.40 -8.21
CA GLN A 117 6.67 -20.94 -7.12
C GLN A 117 7.73 -21.90 -7.69
N ASP A 118 7.35 -22.81 -8.59
CA ASP A 118 8.28 -23.72 -9.27
C ASP A 118 9.31 -22.96 -10.13
N ALA A 119 8.88 -21.91 -10.84
CA ALA A 119 9.78 -21.09 -11.64
C ALA A 119 10.79 -20.30 -10.79
N ILE A 120 10.37 -19.77 -9.63
CA ILE A 120 11.25 -19.07 -8.68
C ILE A 120 12.27 -20.06 -8.11
N GLU A 121 11.82 -21.25 -7.70
CA GLU A 121 12.71 -22.30 -7.21
C GLU A 121 13.74 -22.68 -8.28
N GLN A 122 13.31 -22.89 -9.53
CA GLN A 122 14.20 -23.20 -10.64
C GLN A 122 15.19 -22.07 -10.92
N TYR A 123 14.72 -20.82 -10.91
CA TYR A 123 15.53 -19.62 -11.12
C TYR A 123 16.65 -19.52 -10.08
N VAL A 124 16.32 -19.64 -8.80
CA VAL A 124 17.30 -19.56 -7.71
C VAL A 124 18.25 -20.75 -7.76
N LYS A 125 17.76 -21.99 -7.92
CA LYS A 125 18.64 -23.18 -8.03
C LYS A 125 19.63 -23.08 -9.19
N SER A 126 19.28 -22.33 -10.25
CA SER A 126 20.12 -22.08 -11.43
C SER A 126 21.13 -20.94 -11.26
N GLY A 127 21.19 -20.27 -10.10
CA GLY A 127 22.13 -19.18 -9.82
C GLY A 127 21.52 -17.77 -9.90
N GLY A 128 20.19 -17.68 -9.97
CA GLY A 128 19.44 -16.46 -9.78
C GLY A 128 19.40 -16.02 -8.31
N SER A 129 19.16 -14.73 -8.09
CA SER A 129 19.04 -14.17 -6.74
C SER A 129 17.70 -13.48 -6.56
N ILE A 130 17.10 -13.62 -5.38
CA ILE A 130 15.79 -13.02 -5.08
C ILE A 130 15.84 -12.10 -3.86
N LEU A 131 15.10 -11.00 -3.91
CA LEU A 131 14.80 -10.13 -2.78
C LEU A 131 13.29 -10.13 -2.58
N MET A 132 12.83 -10.63 -1.44
CA MET A 132 11.42 -10.59 -1.06
C MET A 132 11.22 -9.62 0.10
N ILE A 133 10.34 -8.66 -0.06
CA ILE A 133 10.05 -7.64 0.95
C ILE A 133 8.58 -7.79 1.31
N SER A 134 8.31 -8.35 2.48
CA SER A 134 6.95 -8.63 2.95
C SER A 134 6.47 -7.53 3.90
N ASP A 135 5.42 -7.83 4.64
CA ASP A 135 4.81 -6.99 5.66
C ASP A 135 4.14 -7.91 6.70
N HIS A 136 3.63 -7.31 7.78
CA HIS A 136 2.94 -7.95 8.88
C HIS A 136 1.66 -8.71 8.45
N TYR A 137 1.15 -9.59 9.32
CA TYR A 137 -0.20 -10.13 9.15
C TYR A 137 -1.24 -9.04 9.42
N ASN A 138 -2.40 -9.05 8.74
CA ASN A 138 -3.31 -7.90 8.63
C ASN A 138 -2.79 -6.78 7.68
N ALA A 139 -2.06 -7.18 6.64
CA ALA A 139 -1.61 -6.39 5.50
C ALA A 139 -2.29 -6.76 4.16
N ASP A 140 -3.40 -7.50 4.13
CA ASP A 140 -4.22 -7.66 2.91
C ASP A 140 -4.71 -6.29 2.45
N ARG A 141 -4.19 -5.86 1.30
CA ARG A 141 -4.42 -4.52 0.77
C ARG A 141 -5.56 -4.43 -0.23
N ASN A 142 -6.04 -5.54 -0.79
CA ASN A 142 -7.09 -5.60 -1.81
C ASN A 142 -8.32 -6.39 -1.37
N PHE A 143 -8.41 -6.79 -0.11
CA PHE A 143 -9.54 -7.54 0.45
C PHE A 143 -9.70 -8.94 -0.15
N ASN A 144 -8.60 -9.56 -0.61
CA ASN A 144 -8.62 -10.92 -1.16
C ASN A 144 -8.31 -12.02 -0.13
N ARG A 145 -8.01 -11.62 1.12
CA ARG A 145 -7.66 -12.47 2.28
C ARG A 145 -6.25 -13.05 2.24
N TYR A 146 -5.39 -12.58 1.34
CA TYR A 146 -3.97 -12.91 1.31
C TYR A 146 -3.15 -11.71 1.79
N ASP A 147 -2.45 -11.89 2.90
CA ASP A 147 -1.40 -10.98 3.33
C ASP A 147 -0.12 -11.24 2.53
N SER A 148 0.78 -10.26 2.43
CA SER A 148 2.00 -10.42 1.63
C SER A 148 2.91 -11.54 2.13
N SER A 149 2.95 -11.74 3.45
CA SER A 149 3.69 -12.84 4.08
C SER A 149 3.14 -14.20 3.66
N GLU A 150 1.83 -14.31 3.48
CA GLU A 150 1.16 -15.53 3.02
C GLU A 150 1.41 -15.81 1.54
N VAL A 151 1.33 -14.75 0.71
CA VAL A 151 1.67 -14.84 -0.72
C VAL A 151 3.08 -15.38 -0.89
N MET A 152 4.04 -14.81 -0.15
CA MET A 152 5.45 -15.19 -0.25
C MET A 152 5.70 -16.56 0.37
N ASN A 153 5.13 -16.87 1.53
CA ASN A 153 5.22 -18.20 2.15
C ASN A 153 4.62 -19.31 1.27
N GLY A 154 3.71 -18.98 0.34
CA GLY A 154 3.07 -19.91 -0.59
C GLY A 154 1.76 -20.51 -0.08
N TYR A 155 1.24 -20.01 1.05
CA TYR A 155 0.02 -20.50 1.67
C TYR A 155 -0.60 -19.48 2.63
N ARG A 156 -1.90 -19.64 2.89
CA ARG A 156 -2.73 -18.75 3.71
C ARG A 156 -2.93 -19.33 5.11
N ARG A 157 -2.76 -18.50 6.14
CA ARG A 157 -2.97 -18.82 7.55
C ARG A 157 -4.41 -19.28 7.74
N GLY A 158 -4.60 -20.41 8.40
CA GLY A 158 -5.92 -20.98 8.66
C GLY A 158 -6.65 -21.54 7.44
N ALA A 159 -5.97 -21.65 6.30
CA ALA A 159 -6.56 -22.08 5.04
C ALA A 159 -5.59 -22.91 4.17
N PHE A 160 -4.64 -23.61 4.81
CA PHE A 160 -3.67 -24.46 4.12
C PHE A 160 -4.32 -25.55 3.24
N ASP A 161 -5.40 -26.20 3.71
CA ASP A 161 -6.08 -27.24 2.93
C ASP A 161 -6.98 -26.69 1.81
N ASN A 162 -7.35 -25.41 1.89
CA ASN A 162 -8.26 -24.78 0.93
C ASN A 162 -7.89 -23.29 0.77
N PRO A 163 -7.05 -22.95 -0.24
CA PRO A 163 -6.63 -21.57 -0.48
C PRO A 163 -7.79 -20.61 -0.80
N THR A 164 -8.95 -21.13 -1.21
CA THR A 164 -10.16 -20.34 -1.49
C THR A 164 -11.13 -20.24 -0.31
N LYS A 165 -10.75 -20.72 0.88
CA LYS A 165 -11.63 -20.70 2.05
C LYS A 165 -12.14 -19.28 2.33
N GLY A 166 -13.47 -19.14 2.44
CA GLY A 166 -14.12 -17.85 2.70
C GLY A 166 -14.35 -16.98 1.45
N MET A 167 -13.90 -17.41 0.27
CA MET A 167 -14.18 -16.74 -1.02
C MET A 167 -15.56 -17.11 -1.57
N ASN A 168 -16.18 -16.20 -2.32
CA ASN A 168 -17.38 -16.49 -3.09
C ASN A 168 -17.05 -17.23 -4.41
N ALA A 169 -18.08 -17.59 -5.19
CA ALA A 169 -17.92 -18.36 -6.43
C ALA A 169 -17.15 -17.59 -7.52
N GLU A 170 -17.30 -16.28 -7.62
CA GLU A 170 -16.56 -15.47 -8.60
C GLU A 170 -15.09 -15.31 -8.20
N GLU A 171 -14.82 -15.03 -6.92
CA GLU A 171 -13.47 -14.92 -6.37
C GLU A 171 -12.68 -16.23 -6.59
N SER A 172 -13.26 -17.36 -6.18
CA SER A 172 -12.61 -18.68 -6.25
C SER A 172 -12.40 -19.19 -7.67
N SER A 173 -13.21 -18.75 -8.65
CA SER A 173 -13.06 -19.12 -10.06
C SER A 173 -12.27 -18.10 -10.89
N SER A 174 -11.82 -17.00 -10.28
CA SER A 174 -11.08 -15.95 -10.97
C SER A 174 -9.73 -16.41 -11.53
N ASP A 175 -9.23 -15.71 -12.55
CA ASP A 175 -7.90 -15.97 -13.12
C ASP A 175 -6.74 -15.75 -12.12
N LYS A 176 -6.98 -14.94 -11.08
CA LYS A 176 -6.04 -14.71 -9.99
C LYS A 176 -5.93 -15.93 -9.05
N MET A 177 -7.04 -16.66 -8.82
CA MET A 177 -7.04 -17.88 -8.00
C MET A 177 -6.80 -19.17 -8.79
N LYS A 178 -6.90 -19.11 -10.12
CA LYS A 178 -6.66 -20.26 -10.98
C LYS A 178 -5.24 -20.81 -10.78
N ASN A 179 -5.15 -22.09 -10.42
CA ASN A 179 -3.91 -22.84 -10.17
C ASN A 179 -3.12 -22.34 -8.94
N VAL A 180 -3.76 -21.65 -8.01
CA VAL A 180 -3.20 -21.41 -6.68
C VAL A 180 -3.33 -22.69 -5.86
N GLN A 181 -2.23 -23.10 -5.24
CA GLN A 181 -2.16 -24.25 -4.35
C GLN A 181 -1.31 -23.88 -3.15
N SER A 182 -1.68 -24.38 -1.97
CA SER A 182 -0.87 -24.19 -0.77
C SER A 182 0.36 -25.07 -0.83
N ARG A 183 1.51 -24.44 -0.57
CA ARG A 183 2.82 -25.07 -0.45
C ARG A 183 3.59 -24.29 0.59
N ASP A 184 4.33 -24.97 1.47
CA ASP A 184 5.20 -24.32 2.45
C ASP A 184 6.52 -23.87 1.78
N PHE A 185 6.35 -23.03 0.77
CA PHE A 185 7.32 -22.77 -0.30
C PHE A 185 8.63 -22.17 0.22
N LEU A 186 8.56 -21.11 1.03
CA LEU A 186 9.80 -20.48 1.54
C LEU A 186 10.58 -21.41 2.47
N ASN A 187 9.89 -22.19 3.28
CA ASN A 187 10.54 -23.14 4.17
C ASN A 187 11.24 -24.23 3.35
N GLU A 188 10.54 -24.83 2.38
CA GLU A 188 11.08 -25.88 1.52
C GLU A 188 12.30 -25.42 0.71
N VAL A 189 12.19 -24.24 0.09
CA VAL A 189 13.22 -23.74 -0.83
C VAL A 189 14.34 -23.05 -0.08
N PHE A 190 14.02 -22.05 0.76
CA PHE A 190 14.97 -21.12 1.36
C PHE A 190 15.31 -21.40 2.82
N GLY A 191 14.57 -22.28 3.51
CA GLY A 191 14.85 -22.60 4.92
C GLY A 191 14.41 -21.51 5.89
N LEU A 192 13.38 -20.73 5.53
CA LEU A 192 12.80 -19.70 6.39
C LEU A 192 11.31 -19.49 6.09
N ARG A 193 10.60 -18.74 6.95
CA ARG A 193 9.22 -18.27 6.73
C ARG A 193 9.07 -16.83 7.20
N PHE A 194 8.28 -16.02 6.52
CA PHE A 194 7.74 -14.82 7.14
C PHE A 194 6.76 -15.23 8.25
N ARG A 195 6.89 -14.64 9.44
CA ARG A 195 5.98 -14.91 10.56
C ARG A 195 4.73 -14.04 10.44
N TYR A 196 3.69 -14.40 11.19
CA TYR A 196 2.43 -13.66 11.23
C TYR A 196 2.39 -12.57 12.31
N ASN A 197 3.50 -12.31 12.98
CA ASN A 197 3.57 -11.30 14.02
C ASN A 197 3.45 -9.90 13.40
N ALA A 198 3.03 -8.95 14.22
CA ALA A 198 2.80 -7.57 13.81
C ALA A 198 3.39 -6.66 14.90
N LEU A 199 4.64 -6.29 14.67
CA LEU A 199 5.42 -5.40 15.53
C LEU A 199 5.12 -3.95 15.18
N GLY A 200 5.26 -3.03 16.12
CA GLY A 200 5.03 -1.61 15.91
C GLY A 200 6.17 -0.88 15.20
N ASN A 201 6.43 0.36 15.62
CA ASN A 201 7.56 1.14 15.10
C ASN A 201 8.84 0.77 15.87
N ILE A 202 9.78 0.11 15.20
CA ILE A 202 10.97 -0.45 15.83
C ILE A 202 12.23 0.11 15.17
N LYS A 203 13.16 0.59 16.00
CA LYS A 203 14.55 0.79 15.58
C LYS A 203 15.30 -0.54 15.76
N VAL A 204 15.89 -1.04 14.68
CA VAL A 204 16.58 -2.32 14.64
C VAL A 204 18.09 -2.08 14.57
N ASP A 205 18.78 -2.33 15.69
CA ASP A 205 20.22 -2.06 15.86
C ASP A 205 21.03 -3.28 16.33
N ASP A 206 20.39 -4.44 16.60
CA ASP A 206 21.09 -5.73 16.74
C ASP A 206 21.36 -6.31 15.33
N LEU A 207 22.56 -6.06 14.84
CA LEU A 207 23.02 -6.49 13.52
C LEU A 207 24.00 -7.66 13.64
N ALA A 208 23.95 -8.59 12.70
CA ALA A 208 24.98 -9.62 12.57
C ALA A 208 26.34 -8.98 12.24
N ASP A 209 27.42 -9.62 12.71
CA ASP A 209 28.78 -9.19 12.42
C ASP A 209 29.03 -9.13 10.91
N GLU A 210 29.89 -8.20 10.46
CA GLU A 210 30.20 -7.98 9.03
C GLU A 210 30.57 -9.29 8.31
N LYS A 211 31.32 -10.19 8.98
CA LYS A 211 31.68 -11.49 8.44
C LYS A 211 30.44 -12.38 8.21
N ASP A 212 29.59 -12.48 9.22
CA ASP A 212 28.45 -13.40 9.20
C ASP A 212 27.24 -12.84 8.44
N SER A 213 27.27 -11.56 8.11
CA SER A 213 26.34 -10.90 7.19
C SER A 213 26.87 -10.80 5.76
N PHE A 214 28.02 -11.39 5.42
CA PHE A 214 28.64 -11.26 4.08
C PHE A 214 28.92 -9.81 3.65
N GLY A 215 29.26 -8.94 4.60
CA GLY A 215 29.48 -7.51 4.38
C GLY A 215 28.22 -6.66 4.35
N ILE A 216 27.02 -7.25 4.41
CA ILE A 216 25.74 -6.53 4.35
C ILE A 216 25.59 -5.52 5.49
N THR A 217 26.11 -5.77 6.69
CA THR A 217 25.99 -4.85 7.84
C THR A 217 27.14 -3.85 7.94
N LYS A 218 28.06 -3.82 6.95
CA LYS A 218 29.26 -2.99 7.02
C LYS A 218 28.94 -1.50 7.20
N GLY A 219 29.25 -0.98 8.38
CA GLY A 219 29.00 0.41 8.75
C GLY A 219 27.53 0.81 8.69
N VAL A 220 26.61 -0.14 8.83
CA VAL A 220 25.19 0.09 9.15
C VAL A 220 25.09 0.14 10.67
N LYS A 221 24.40 1.13 11.22
CA LYS A 221 24.19 1.27 12.67
C LYS A 221 22.80 0.82 13.08
N ALA A 222 21.80 1.13 12.27
CA ALA A 222 20.42 0.72 12.50
C ALA A 222 19.62 0.77 11.21
N VAL A 223 18.49 0.08 11.21
CA VAL A 223 17.42 0.23 10.22
C VAL A 223 16.08 0.46 10.94
N SER A 224 15.09 1.00 10.23
CA SER A 224 13.74 1.21 10.78
C SER A 224 12.74 0.16 10.30
N MET A 225 11.66 0.04 11.08
CA MET A 225 10.47 -0.76 10.80
C MET A 225 9.25 0.06 11.25
N HIS A 226 8.19 0.05 10.45
CA HIS A 226 6.91 0.73 10.70
C HIS A 226 5.72 -0.17 10.48
N ALA A 227 5.36 -0.94 11.51
CA ALA A 227 4.42 -2.05 11.39
C ALA A 227 5.02 -3.16 10.54
N GLY A 228 5.60 -4.19 11.14
CA GLY A 228 6.33 -5.22 10.38
C GLY A 228 6.26 -6.60 11.01
N SER A 229 6.76 -7.60 10.28
CA SER A 229 6.93 -8.96 10.77
C SER A 229 8.41 -9.31 10.96
N THR A 230 8.65 -10.40 11.70
CA THR A 230 9.95 -11.08 11.68
C THR A 230 9.90 -12.34 10.84
N ILE A 231 11.06 -12.96 10.65
CA ILE A 231 11.28 -14.14 9.84
C ILE A 231 11.70 -15.26 10.77
N ALA A 232 11.13 -16.45 10.60
CA ALA A 232 11.59 -17.65 11.27
C ALA A 232 12.67 -18.35 10.45
N ILE A 233 13.81 -18.64 11.05
CA ILE A 233 14.82 -19.53 10.47
C ILE A 233 14.41 -20.97 10.75
N THR A 234 14.14 -21.76 9.71
CA THR A 234 13.67 -23.14 9.81
C THR A 234 14.74 -24.17 9.44
N ASP A 235 15.70 -23.78 8.60
CA ASP A 235 16.91 -24.53 8.28
C ASP A 235 18.14 -23.62 8.31
N PRO A 236 18.91 -23.63 9.41
CA PRO A 236 20.09 -22.79 9.56
C PRO A 236 21.24 -23.09 8.58
N ASN A 237 21.22 -24.25 7.92
CA ASN A 237 22.20 -24.52 6.87
C ASN A 237 21.90 -23.68 5.62
N LYS A 238 20.62 -23.36 5.37
CA LYS A 238 20.22 -22.55 4.22
C LYS A 238 20.07 -21.08 4.57
N ALA A 239 19.49 -20.76 5.72
CA ALA A 239 19.10 -19.41 6.07
C ALA A 239 19.71 -18.92 7.38
N LYS A 240 19.92 -17.61 7.47
CA LYS A 240 20.33 -16.95 8.70
C LYS A 240 19.85 -15.51 8.77
N GLY A 241 19.72 -14.98 9.98
CA GLY A 241 19.42 -13.59 10.24
C GLY A 241 20.61 -12.64 10.02
N VAL A 242 20.26 -11.40 9.70
CA VAL A 242 21.18 -10.28 9.45
C VAL A 242 20.86 -9.09 10.37
N ALA A 243 19.59 -8.79 10.59
CA ALA A 243 19.15 -7.75 11.53
C ALA A 243 18.04 -8.30 12.42
N PHE A 244 18.11 -8.04 13.72
CA PHE A 244 17.21 -8.59 14.73
C PHE A 244 16.58 -7.46 15.53
N VAL A 245 15.27 -7.57 15.78
CA VAL A 245 14.57 -6.61 16.62
C VAL A 245 15.13 -6.64 18.05
N PRO A 246 15.12 -5.51 18.79
CA PRO A 246 15.55 -5.48 20.18
C PRO A 246 14.59 -6.32 21.05
N LYS A 247 14.88 -6.44 22.35
CA LYS A 247 13.90 -6.99 23.29
C LYS A 247 12.66 -6.11 23.31
N LEU A 248 11.49 -6.75 23.22
CA LEU A 248 10.21 -6.07 23.07
C LEU A 248 9.30 -6.33 24.27
N SER A 249 8.50 -5.34 24.58
CA SER A 249 7.37 -5.40 25.51
C SER A 249 6.06 -5.47 24.73
N LYS A 250 4.95 -5.77 25.41
CA LYS A 250 3.62 -5.77 24.80
C LYS A 250 3.22 -4.43 24.14
N ASP A 251 3.82 -3.32 24.59
CA ASP A 251 3.49 -1.97 24.10
C ASP A 251 4.18 -1.69 22.75
N ASP A 252 5.13 -2.56 22.36
CA ASP A 252 5.82 -2.52 21.07
C ASP A 252 5.09 -3.32 19.98
N ALA A 253 3.96 -3.96 20.30
CA ALA A 253 3.10 -4.60 19.31
C ALA A 253 2.37 -3.54 18.47
N TRP A 254 2.08 -3.84 17.21
CA TRP A 254 1.25 -2.96 16.40
C TRP A 254 -0.17 -2.91 16.99
N ASN A 255 -0.76 -1.72 17.10
CA ASN A 255 -2.07 -1.53 17.73
C ASN A 255 -3.23 -2.25 17.02
N HIS A 256 -3.01 -2.72 15.79
CA HIS A 256 -3.99 -3.46 15.00
C HIS A 256 -3.57 -4.92 14.75
N ALA A 257 -2.62 -5.43 15.55
CA ALA A 257 -2.31 -6.85 15.56
C ALA A 257 -3.58 -7.66 15.90
N VAL A 258 -3.88 -8.66 15.07
CA VAL A 258 -5.07 -9.54 15.22
C VAL A 258 -4.77 -10.77 16.09
N ASP A 259 -3.61 -10.77 16.75
CA ASP A 259 -3.23 -11.68 17.82
C ASP A 259 -2.27 -10.98 18.79
N GLN A 260 -1.46 -11.73 19.54
CA GLN A 260 -0.53 -11.18 20.52
C GLN A 260 0.54 -10.23 19.93
N GLY A 261 0.72 -10.17 18.60
CA GLY A 261 1.60 -9.22 17.92
C GLY A 261 3.10 -9.48 18.08
N ILE A 262 3.55 -9.93 19.25
CA ILE A 262 4.93 -10.32 19.58
C ILE A 262 4.91 -11.76 20.12
N TYR A 263 5.75 -12.64 19.58
CA TYR A 263 5.62 -14.08 19.81
C TYR A 263 6.59 -14.64 20.86
N ASN A 264 7.80 -14.11 20.94
CA ASN A 264 8.88 -14.60 21.80
C ASN A 264 9.56 -13.46 22.61
N GLY A 265 8.90 -12.29 22.71
CA GLY A 265 9.36 -11.16 23.51
C GLY A 265 10.51 -10.36 22.90
N GLY A 266 10.68 -10.42 21.57
CA GLY A 266 11.75 -9.69 20.90
C GLY A 266 13.15 -10.31 21.06
N GLY A 267 14.15 -9.60 20.55
CA GLY A 267 15.50 -10.10 20.41
C GLY A 267 15.58 -11.22 19.38
N ARG A 268 16.70 -11.93 19.39
CA ARG A 268 16.97 -13.05 18.46
C ARG A 268 15.96 -14.20 18.54
N ASN A 269 15.29 -14.38 19.69
CA ASN A 269 14.24 -15.39 19.87
C ASN A 269 12.96 -15.08 19.06
N GLU A 270 12.72 -13.79 18.75
CA GLU A 270 11.62 -13.37 17.87
C GLU A 270 11.88 -13.71 16.41
N GLY A 271 13.13 -14.06 16.07
CA GLY A 271 13.60 -14.20 14.70
C GLY A 271 14.09 -12.87 14.11
N PRO A 272 14.88 -12.93 13.03
CA PRO A 272 15.37 -11.74 12.34
C PRO A 272 14.26 -10.91 11.70
N TYR A 273 14.47 -9.59 11.64
CA TYR A 273 13.74 -8.69 10.75
C TYR A 273 14.22 -8.82 9.29
N ILE A 274 15.54 -8.95 9.10
CA ILE A 274 16.17 -9.17 7.80
C ILE A 274 16.93 -10.48 7.84
N ALA A 275 16.67 -11.36 6.87
CA ALA A 275 17.35 -12.65 6.74
C ALA A 275 17.90 -12.84 5.33
N VAL A 276 18.86 -13.74 5.21
CA VAL A 276 19.43 -14.19 3.93
C VAL A 276 19.41 -15.70 3.85
N SER A 277 19.39 -16.22 2.63
CA SER A 277 19.42 -17.65 2.34
C SER A 277 20.40 -17.96 1.20
N LYS A 278 21.09 -19.09 1.27
CA LYS A 278 21.89 -19.68 0.20
C LYS A 278 21.25 -21.01 -0.23
N VAL A 279 20.87 -21.11 -1.50
CA VAL A 279 20.16 -22.28 -2.04
C VAL A 279 20.80 -22.71 -3.35
N SER A 280 21.51 -23.84 -3.31
CA SER A 280 22.26 -24.34 -4.47
C SER A 280 23.17 -23.24 -5.03
N LYS A 281 23.05 -22.89 -6.32
CA LYS A 281 23.88 -21.82 -6.92
C LYS A 281 23.36 -20.40 -6.63
N GLY A 282 22.10 -20.25 -6.22
CA GLY A 282 21.47 -18.96 -5.98
C GLY A 282 21.46 -18.56 -4.52
N LYS A 283 20.74 -17.46 -4.24
CA LYS A 283 20.53 -16.92 -2.89
C LYS A 283 19.28 -16.05 -2.82
N GLY A 284 18.83 -15.80 -1.61
CA GLY A 284 17.70 -14.93 -1.31
C GLY A 284 18.00 -13.96 -0.18
N ALA A 285 17.34 -12.80 -0.18
CA ALA A 285 17.24 -11.91 0.96
C ALA A 285 15.76 -11.59 1.23
N PHE A 286 15.43 -11.42 2.50
CA PHE A 286 14.05 -11.38 3.00
C PHE A 286 13.94 -10.27 4.04
N ILE A 287 12.96 -9.40 3.88
CA ILE A 287 12.72 -8.24 4.76
C ILE A 287 11.25 -8.28 5.20
N GLY A 288 10.99 -8.22 6.50
CA GLY A 288 9.65 -8.37 7.06
C GLY A 288 8.74 -7.14 6.99
N ASP A 289 9.18 -6.06 6.35
CA ASP A 289 8.45 -4.78 6.25
C ASP A 289 8.96 -3.98 5.04
N SER A 290 8.04 -3.41 4.25
CA SER A 290 8.32 -2.59 3.09
C SER A 290 8.68 -1.14 3.44
N SER A 291 8.28 -0.65 4.62
CA SER A 291 8.43 0.74 5.02
C SER A 291 9.87 1.25 4.97
N MET A 292 10.86 0.39 5.23
CA MET A 292 12.28 0.74 5.16
C MET A 292 12.76 1.05 3.72
N VAL A 293 11.99 0.65 2.72
CA VAL A 293 12.30 0.85 1.29
C VAL A 293 11.39 1.91 0.66
N GLU A 294 10.24 2.19 1.27
CA GLU A 294 9.29 3.19 0.80
C GLU A 294 9.88 4.60 0.74
N ASP A 295 9.41 5.38 -0.23
CA ASP A 295 9.63 6.80 -0.38
C ASP A 295 8.29 7.55 -0.42
N LYS A 296 8.34 8.88 -0.32
CA LYS A 296 7.16 9.77 -0.30
C LYS A 296 6.47 10.02 -1.65
N SER A 297 6.73 9.21 -2.68
CA SER A 297 6.29 9.48 -4.05
C SER A 297 5.34 8.44 -4.65
N PRO A 298 4.29 8.00 -3.93
CA PRO A 298 3.34 7.09 -4.53
C PRO A 298 2.65 7.75 -5.73
N LYS A 299 2.58 7.00 -6.83
CA LYS A 299 2.10 7.47 -8.13
C LYS A 299 0.65 7.08 -8.39
N TYR A 300 0.29 5.86 -8.01
CA TYR A 300 -1.01 5.26 -8.30
C TYR A 300 -1.99 5.46 -7.15
N LYS A 301 -3.28 5.48 -7.48
CA LYS A 301 -4.38 5.55 -6.50
C LYS A 301 -4.78 4.16 -6.02
N ARG A 302 -5.50 4.12 -4.91
CA ARG A 302 -6.10 2.88 -4.38
C ARG A 302 -7.12 2.30 -5.35
N GLU A 303 -7.06 0.99 -5.57
CA GLU A 303 -7.92 0.27 -6.52
C GLU A 303 -9.40 0.30 -6.13
N ASP A 304 -9.70 0.26 -4.83
CA ASP A 304 -11.07 0.15 -4.32
C ASP A 304 -11.84 1.46 -4.33
N ASN A 305 -11.16 2.60 -4.15
CA ASN A 305 -11.81 3.87 -3.86
C ASN A 305 -11.20 5.10 -4.57
N GLY A 306 -10.05 4.96 -5.22
CA GLY A 306 -9.38 6.05 -5.95
C GLY A 306 -8.75 7.13 -5.08
N GLU A 307 -8.61 6.88 -3.78
CA GLU A 307 -7.92 7.78 -2.85
C GLU A 307 -6.42 7.78 -3.12
N THR A 308 -5.80 8.92 -2.81
CA THR A 308 -4.35 9.06 -2.88
C THR A 308 -3.69 8.28 -1.75
N LYS A 309 -2.61 7.62 -2.10
CA LYS A 309 -1.79 6.80 -1.22
C LYS A 309 -0.87 7.65 -0.36
N LYS A 310 -0.46 7.09 0.78
CA LYS A 310 0.49 7.68 1.72
C LYS A 310 1.48 6.61 2.13
N THR A 311 2.75 6.97 2.05
CA THR A 311 3.89 6.11 2.33
C THR A 311 4.72 6.70 3.46
N TYR A 312 5.61 5.88 4.01
CA TYR A 312 6.71 6.34 4.84
C TYR A 312 7.89 6.72 3.94
N ASP A 313 8.59 7.84 4.22
CA ASP A 313 9.84 8.16 3.50
C ASP A 313 11.02 7.39 4.13
N GLY A 314 10.78 6.09 4.38
CA GLY A 314 11.64 5.24 5.19
C GLY A 314 12.96 4.91 4.52
N PHE A 315 13.06 4.99 3.19
CA PHE A 315 14.33 4.82 2.48
C PHE A 315 15.44 5.75 3.00
N LYS A 316 15.07 6.93 3.50
CA LYS A 316 16.00 7.94 4.05
C LYS A 316 16.21 7.83 5.56
N GLU A 317 15.53 6.93 6.24
CA GLU A 317 15.64 6.76 7.67
C GLU A 317 16.81 5.86 8.05
N GLU A 318 17.40 6.15 9.20
CA GLU A 318 18.55 5.41 9.76
C GLU A 318 19.62 5.13 8.67
N ASP A 319 20.01 3.88 8.49
CA ASP A 319 20.88 3.43 7.39
C ASP A 319 20.13 2.54 6.37
N ASN A 320 18.81 2.74 6.21
CA ASN A 320 17.95 1.88 5.37
C ASN A 320 18.43 1.77 3.92
N GLN A 321 18.64 2.91 3.25
CA GLN A 321 19.23 2.96 1.89
C GLN A 321 20.53 2.17 1.82
N LYS A 322 21.41 2.32 2.81
CA LYS A 322 22.71 1.64 2.81
C LYS A 322 22.54 0.13 2.94
N MET A 323 21.68 -0.29 3.87
CA MET A 323 21.39 -1.71 4.11
C MET A 323 20.83 -2.38 2.85
N ILE A 324 19.79 -1.81 2.24
CA ILE A 324 19.13 -2.42 1.06
C ILE A 324 20.06 -2.45 -0.16
N MET A 325 20.89 -1.42 -0.35
CA MET A 325 21.87 -1.39 -1.45
C MET A 325 22.99 -2.43 -1.25
N GLN A 326 23.45 -2.64 -0.01
CA GLN A 326 24.43 -3.68 0.31
C GLN A 326 23.82 -5.09 0.16
N ILE A 327 22.52 -5.27 0.46
CA ILE A 327 21.79 -6.51 0.15
C ILE A 327 21.81 -6.78 -1.36
N VAL A 328 21.44 -5.80 -2.20
CA VAL A 328 21.43 -5.98 -3.66
C VAL A 328 22.84 -6.25 -4.20
N GLU A 329 23.86 -5.55 -3.70
CA GLU A 329 25.24 -5.83 -4.08
C GLU A 329 25.66 -7.26 -3.73
N TRP A 330 25.29 -7.75 -2.53
CA TRP A 330 25.52 -9.13 -2.17
C TRP A 330 24.76 -10.08 -3.08
N LEU A 331 23.47 -9.86 -3.36
CA LEU A 331 22.66 -10.69 -4.25
C LEU A 331 23.22 -10.76 -5.68
N ASN A 332 23.78 -9.67 -6.20
CA ASN A 332 24.33 -9.61 -7.55
C ASN A 332 25.66 -10.40 -7.69
N LYS A 333 26.41 -10.61 -6.60
CA LYS A 333 27.66 -11.40 -6.62
C LYS A 333 27.35 -12.88 -6.82
N LYS A 334 27.94 -13.51 -7.84
CA LYS A 334 27.80 -14.97 -8.05
C LYS A 334 28.60 -15.76 -7.02
N ASP A 335 28.09 -16.92 -6.66
CA ASP A 335 28.66 -17.79 -5.62
C ASP A 335 28.31 -19.27 -5.90
N ASP A 336 29.33 -20.12 -5.90
CA ASP A 336 29.22 -21.55 -6.21
C ASP A 336 28.96 -22.43 -4.98
N GLN A 337 29.05 -21.88 -3.76
CA GLN A 337 28.73 -22.59 -2.52
C GLN A 337 27.26 -23.00 -2.51
N GLN A 338 26.96 -24.18 -1.97
CA GLN A 338 25.60 -24.73 -2.07
C GLN A 338 24.65 -24.25 -0.97
N ASP A 339 25.19 -23.96 0.21
CA ASP A 339 24.46 -23.54 1.40
C ASP A 339 25.42 -22.77 2.34
N LEU A 340 24.92 -22.25 3.47
CA LEU A 340 25.70 -21.45 4.41
C LEU A 340 26.73 -22.26 5.20
N SER A 341 26.54 -23.58 5.33
CA SER A 341 27.44 -24.44 6.12
C SER A 341 28.85 -24.50 5.52
N SER A 342 28.99 -24.22 4.21
CA SER A 342 30.27 -24.17 3.50
C SER A 342 30.85 -22.75 3.33
N MET A 343 30.22 -21.72 3.91
CA MET A 343 30.59 -20.30 3.69
C MET A 343 31.41 -19.67 4.82
N ASN A 344 31.90 -20.45 5.80
CA ASN A 344 32.70 -19.98 6.94
C ASN A 344 32.04 -18.84 7.75
N VAL A 345 30.72 -18.92 7.89
CA VAL A 345 29.90 -18.03 8.73
C VAL A 345 29.40 -18.78 9.97
N GLN A 346 29.13 -18.04 11.04
CA GLN A 346 28.40 -18.58 12.17
C GLN A 346 26.95 -18.83 11.76
N LEU A 347 26.49 -20.08 11.86
CA LEU A 347 25.10 -20.44 11.62
C LEU A 347 24.23 -19.97 12.80
N ASP A 348 22.99 -19.61 12.49
CA ASP A 348 21.99 -19.28 13.50
C ASP A 348 21.38 -20.55 14.09
N GLU A 349 20.56 -20.40 15.12
CA GLU A 349 19.69 -21.47 15.60
C GLU A 349 18.33 -21.42 14.89
N LYS A 350 17.60 -22.53 14.92
CA LYS A 350 16.20 -22.52 14.47
C LYS A 350 15.40 -21.59 15.36
N THR A 351 14.57 -20.75 14.75
CA THR A 351 13.62 -19.91 15.50
C THR A 351 12.62 -20.80 16.22
N GLN A 352 12.38 -20.53 17.49
CA GLN A 352 11.37 -21.25 18.27
C GLN A 352 9.97 -20.82 17.84
N LEU A 353 9.28 -21.70 17.13
CA LEU A 353 7.92 -21.45 16.63
C LEU A 353 6.84 -21.86 17.64
N LEU A 354 5.76 -21.10 17.67
CA LEU A 354 4.50 -21.45 18.31
C LEU A 354 3.75 -22.47 17.44
N ASN A 355 2.87 -23.27 18.06
CA ASN A 355 2.19 -24.36 17.36
C ASN A 355 1.36 -23.87 16.16
N PHE A 356 0.73 -22.70 16.26
CA PHE A 356 -0.11 -22.14 15.19
C PHE A 356 0.70 -21.61 14.00
N GLU A 357 2.02 -21.48 14.13
CA GLU A 357 2.90 -21.07 13.03
C GLU A 357 3.24 -22.23 12.09
N GLN A 358 2.88 -23.46 12.45
CA GLN A 358 2.87 -24.56 11.49
C GLN A 358 1.64 -24.44 10.58
N PRO A 359 1.82 -24.54 9.24
CA PRO A 359 0.73 -24.30 8.28
C PRO A 359 -0.54 -25.10 8.58
N GLU A 360 -0.40 -26.39 8.89
CA GLU A 360 -1.50 -27.32 9.18
C GLU A 360 -2.23 -27.03 10.50
N ASN A 361 -1.59 -26.31 11.43
CA ASN A 361 -2.14 -25.98 12.74
C ASN A 361 -2.61 -24.52 12.82
N SER A 362 -2.32 -23.73 11.79
CA SER A 362 -2.68 -22.32 11.70
C SER A 362 -4.18 -22.12 11.64
N ARG A 363 -4.65 -20.94 12.06
CA ARG A 363 -6.07 -20.57 12.12
C ARG A 363 -6.22 -19.09 11.80
N GLU A 364 -7.36 -18.76 11.22
CA GLU A 364 -7.85 -17.38 11.12
C GLU A 364 -8.32 -16.98 12.51
N ASN A 365 -7.63 -16.02 13.15
CA ASN A 365 -8.01 -15.55 14.49
C ASN A 365 -9.21 -14.59 14.44
N GLU A 366 -9.30 -13.84 13.36
CA GLU A 366 -10.36 -12.90 13.06
C GLU A 366 -10.91 -13.18 11.66
N LYS A 367 -12.10 -12.67 11.36
CA LYS A 367 -12.76 -12.94 10.09
C LYS A 367 -12.18 -12.08 8.98
N GLU A 368 -11.65 -12.72 7.96
CA GLU A 368 -11.12 -12.08 6.75
C GLU A 368 -12.20 -11.92 5.65
N PRO A 369 -12.05 -10.95 4.72
CA PRO A 369 -10.93 -9.99 4.60
C PRO A 369 -10.92 -8.91 5.68
N TRP A 370 -9.79 -8.22 5.86
CA TRP A 370 -9.55 -7.20 6.91
C TRP A 370 -10.32 -5.88 6.76
N GLY A 371 -11.50 -5.94 6.14
CA GLY A 371 -12.34 -4.80 5.86
C GLY A 371 -13.43 -5.16 4.86
N THR A 372 -14.26 -4.18 4.54
CA THR A 372 -15.28 -4.32 3.51
C THR A 372 -14.88 -3.51 2.29
N PRO A 373 -14.68 -4.13 1.11
CA PRO A 373 -14.40 -3.39 -0.11
C PRO A 373 -15.55 -2.44 -0.45
N LYS A 374 -15.25 -1.30 -1.11
CA LYS A 374 -16.28 -0.40 -1.62
C LYS A 374 -17.21 -1.14 -2.57
N GLN A 375 -18.49 -0.74 -2.59
CA GLN A 375 -19.49 -1.34 -3.46
C GLN A 375 -19.05 -1.28 -4.93
N GLY A 376 -19.01 -2.44 -5.59
CA GLY A 376 -18.65 -2.58 -6.99
C GLY A 376 -17.17 -2.90 -7.24
N TYR A 377 -16.29 -2.75 -6.24
CA TYR A 377 -14.90 -3.17 -6.35
C TYR A 377 -14.78 -4.69 -6.30
N LYS A 378 -14.01 -5.25 -7.23
CA LYS A 378 -13.64 -6.66 -7.30
C LYS A 378 -12.14 -6.75 -7.50
N TRP A 379 -11.40 -7.19 -6.49
CA TRP A 379 -9.93 -7.32 -6.51
C TRP A 379 -9.39 -8.21 -7.64
N TYR A 380 -10.24 -9.08 -8.19
CA TYR A 380 -9.91 -10.00 -9.28
C TYR A 380 -10.29 -9.48 -10.67
N ASP A 381 -10.91 -8.30 -10.78
CA ASP A 381 -11.38 -7.71 -12.04
C ASP A 381 -11.00 -6.23 -12.13
N SER A 382 -9.97 -5.94 -12.92
CA SER A 382 -9.43 -4.58 -13.06
C SER A 382 -10.31 -3.61 -13.82
N SER A 383 -11.38 -4.09 -14.46
CA SER A 383 -12.41 -3.19 -15.00
C SER A 383 -13.19 -2.47 -13.90
N THR A 384 -13.14 -2.97 -12.67
CA THR A 384 -13.78 -2.38 -11.49
C THR A 384 -12.90 -1.39 -10.73
N TYR A 385 -11.62 -1.30 -11.09
CA TYR A 385 -10.66 -0.48 -10.36
C TYR A 385 -10.95 1.01 -10.53
N ALA A 386 -10.78 1.77 -9.45
CA ALA A 386 -10.99 3.20 -9.47
C ALA A 386 -10.00 3.91 -10.42
N SER A 387 -10.43 5.04 -10.99
CA SER A 387 -9.60 5.82 -11.92
C SER A 387 -8.29 6.29 -11.29
N GLY A 388 -7.19 6.10 -12.02
CA GLY A 388 -5.83 6.42 -11.58
C GLY A 388 -5.15 5.30 -10.77
N SER A 389 -5.83 4.18 -10.57
CA SER A 389 -5.20 2.95 -10.06
C SER A 389 -4.38 2.29 -11.16
N TYR A 390 -3.37 1.52 -10.76
CA TYR A 390 -2.57 0.73 -11.70
C TYR A 390 -3.45 -0.34 -12.37
N GLY A 391 -3.30 -0.52 -13.69
CA GLY A 391 -4.11 -1.48 -14.45
C GLY A 391 -5.57 -1.11 -14.68
N ALA A 392 -6.04 0.08 -14.24
CA ALA A 392 -7.36 0.57 -14.57
C ALA A 392 -7.45 0.94 -16.06
N ASN A 393 -8.40 0.36 -16.80
CA ASN A 393 -8.57 0.64 -18.23
C ASN A 393 -8.99 2.10 -18.48
N SER A 394 -8.25 2.79 -19.34
CA SER A 394 -8.57 4.15 -19.82
C SER A 394 -9.86 4.24 -20.66
N GLU A 395 -10.47 3.10 -21.03
CA GLU A 395 -11.46 2.98 -22.10
C GLU A 395 -12.93 2.80 -21.65
N SER A 396 -13.31 3.19 -20.43
CA SER A 396 -14.75 3.26 -20.07
C SER A 396 -15.41 4.61 -20.39
N LYS A 397 -14.75 5.48 -21.15
CA LYS A 397 -15.34 6.66 -21.78
C LYS A 397 -15.16 6.60 -23.29
N ASN A 398 -16.00 5.82 -23.97
CA ASN A 398 -16.47 6.06 -25.34
C ASN A 398 -17.41 4.92 -25.73
N ASN A 399 -18.71 5.10 -25.44
CA ASN A 399 -19.83 4.68 -26.30
C ASN A 399 -21.15 4.86 -25.56
N LYS A 400 -21.80 6.00 -25.79
CA LYS A 400 -23.14 6.08 -26.41
C LYS A 400 -23.55 7.55 -26.56
N ASP A 401 -22.95 8.20 -27.54
CA ASP A 401 -23.68 9.11 -28.41
C ASP A 401 -23.75 8.40 -29.76
N ASP A 402 -24.94 7.93 -30.17
CA ASP A 402 -25.51 8.41 -31.42
C ASP A 402 -27.02 8.13 -31.54
N GLN A 403 -27.74 9.25 -31.67
CA GLN A 403 -28.97 9.54 -32.42
C GLN A 403 -30.14 8.54 -32.49
N SER A 404 -31.29 9.03 -31.99
CA SER A 404 -32.49 9.07 -32.81
C SER A 404 -33.22 10.40 -32.62
N THR A 405 -33.35 11.13 -33.72
CA THR A 405 -34.07 12.39 -33.86
C THR A 405 -35.54 12.13 -34.18
N THR A 406 -36.48 12.66 -33.39
CA THR A 406 -37.77 13.16 -33.91
C THR A 406 -38.42 14.14 -32.90
N PRO A 407 -39.08 15.24 -33.35
CA PRO A 407 -39.43 16.39 -32.49
C PRO A 407 -40.91 16.46 -32.08
N ARG A 408 -41.19 17.35 -31.10
CA ARG A 408 -42.49 17.74 -30.48
C ARG A 408 -43.05 16.72 -29.48
N SER A 409 -43.60 17.11 -28.32
CA SER A 409 -44.32 18.32 -27.96
C SER A 409 -44.26 18.61 -26.45
N LYS A 410 -44.50 19.88 -26.10
CA LYS A 410 -44.64 20.37 -24.73
C LYS A 410 -45.78 19.65 -24.02
N GLU A 411 -45.51 19.10 -22.84
CA GLU A 411 -46.51 19.02 -21.78
C GLU A 411 -45.86 19.47 -20.47
N GLN A 412 -46.39 20.56 -19.96
CA GLN A 412 -46.11 21.07 -18.62
C GLN A 412 -46.70 20.09 -17.61
N ASN A 413 -45.94 19.73 -16.59
CA ASN A 413 -46.52 19.62 -15.26
C ASN A 413 -45.54 20.17 -14.23
N ASN A 414 -46.03 21.19 -13.53
CA ASN A 414 -45.40 21.87 -12.41
C ASN A 414 -45.12 20.87 -11.30
N ASP A 415 -43.96 20.96 -10.67
CA ASP A 415 -43.95 20.95 -9.22
C ASP A 415 -42.88 21.89 -8.65
N GLN A 416 -43.29 22.65 -7.64
CA GLN A 416 -42.70 23.91 -7.22
C GLN A 416 -41.47 23.68 -6.32
N THR A 417 -40.31 24.17 -6.74
CA THR A 417 -39.17 24.44 -5.85
C THR A 417 -39.46 25.69 -5.01
N SER A 418 -39.64 25.53 -3.70
CA SER A 418 -39.69 26.61 -2.73
C SER A 418 -38.28 27.17 -2.47
N LYS A 419 -38.15 28.50 -2.50
CA LYS A 419 -36.90 29.24 -2.27
C LYS A 419 -36.62 29.41 -0.77
N SER A 420 -35.47 28.91 -0.31
CA SER A 420 -34.75 29.37 0.89
C SER A 420 -33.26 29.41 0.55
N ASP A 421 -32.56 30.49 0.97
CA ASP A 421 -31.11 30.77 0.83
C ASP A 421 -30.32 29.95 -0.20
N GLN A 422 -30.79 30.03 -1.46
CA GLN A 422 -30.51 29.12 -2.58
C GLN A 422 -29.06 29.07 -3.08
N GLY A 423 -28.11 29.75 -2.43
CA GLY A 423 -26.71 29.74 -2.85
C GLY A 423 -25.87 28.65 -2.21
N THR A 424 -26.24 28.15 -1.03
CA THR A 424 -25.34 27.32 -0.20
C THR A 424 -25.71 25.85 -0.18
N PHE A 425 -26.94 25.45 -0.52
CA PHE A 425 -27.35 24.05 -0.47
C PHE A 425 -28.06 23.61 -1.75
N GLU A 426 -27.64 22.48 -2.31
CA GLU A 426 -28.43 21.71 -3.28
C GLU A 426 -28.81 20.38 -2.64
N MET A 427 -30.11 20.18 -2.40
CA MET A 427 -30.65 18.97 -1.77
C MET A 427 -32.07 18.66 -2.28
N PRO A 428 -32.56 17.42 -2.14
CA PRO A 428 -33.95 17.07 -2.42
C PRO A 428 -34.93 17.90 -1.57
N SER A 429 -36.13 18.14 -2.10
CA SER A 429 -37.21 18.86 -1.37
C SER A 429 -37.77 18.06 -0.19
N SER A 430 -37.65 16.74 -0.23
CA SER A 430 -37.97 15.82 0.86
C SER A 430 -37.18 14.52 0.72
N VAL A 431 -37.02 13.79 1.82
CA VAL A 431 -36.31 12.51 1.87
C VAL A 431 -37.07 11.50 2.73
N GLN A 432 -36.94 10.20 2.43
CA GLN A 432 -37.46 9.14 3.30
C GLN A 432 -36.43 8.77 4.37
N LYS A 433 -36.90 8.40 5.55
CA LYS A 433 -36.04 7.81 6.60
C LYS A 433 -35.31 6.58 6.05
N GLN A 434 -34.03 6.43 6.43
CA GLN A 434 -33.13 5.34 6.02
C GLN A 434 -32.76 5.27 4.53
N GLU A 435 -33.40 6.06 3.66
CA GLU A 435 -33.05 6.17 2.25
C GLU A 435 -31.81 7.05 2.07
N LYS A 436 -30.95 6.68 1.12
CA LYS A 436 -29.75 7.44 0.80
C LYS A 436 -30.11 8.64 -0.07
N PHE A 437 -29.60 9.81 0.29
CA PHE A 437 -29.70 11.01 -0.53
C PHE A 437 -28.40 11.81 -0.46
N GLN A 438 -28.31 12.88 -1.24
CA GLN A 438 -27.15 13.75 -1.29
C GLN A 438 -27.53 15.18 -0.91
N ILE A 439 -26.68 15.85 -0.14
CA ILE A 439 -26.69 17.29 0.05
C ILE A 439 -25.38 17.83 -0.49
N THR A 440 -25.42 18.67 -1.52
CA THR A 440 -24.26 19.46 -1.94
C THR A 440 -24.29 20.79 -1.19
N VAL A 441 -23.14 21.20 -0.68
CA VAL A 441 -22.96 22.46 0.02
C VAL A 441 -21.94 23.32 -0.73
N HIS A 442 -22.29 24.57 -0.97
CA HIS A 442 -21.47 25.61 -1.58
C HIS A 442 -21.10 26.65 -0.53
N VAL A 443 -19.84 26.65 -0.09
CA VAL A 443 -19.37 27.54 0.98
C VAL A 443 -18.33 28.51 0.45
N ASP A 444 -18.53 29.79 0.74
CA ASP A 444 -17.50 30.82 0.52
C ASP A 444 -16.34 30.60 1.49
N GLU A 445 -15.11 30.58 0.96
CA GLU A 445 -13.88 30.37 1.71
C GLU A 445 -13.76 31.31 2.92
N SER A 446 -14.24 32.56 2.81
CA SER A 446 -14.19 33.55 3.89
C SER A 446 -14.95 33.14 5.15
N LYS A 447 -15.88 32.19 5.04
CA LYS A 447 -16.65 31.65 6.17
C LYS A 447 -16.00 30.44 6.83
N LEU A 448 -14.92 29.91 6.25
CA LEU A 448 -14.25 28.70 6.72
C LEU A 448 -13.12 29.00 7.69
N VAL A 449 -13.15 28.35 8.85
CA VAL A 449 -12.02 28.26 9.78
C VAL A 449 -11.13 27.10 9.33
N ASN A 450 -9.84 27.37 9.09
CA ASN A 450 -8.84 26.40 8.64
C ASN A 450 -9.24 25.64 7.35
N HIS A 451 -10.01 26.28 6.46
CA HIS A 451 -10.51 25.69 5.21
C HIS A 451 -11.25 24.35 5.43
N LYS A 452 -11.98 24.25 6.54
CA LYS A 452 -12.69 23.04 6.98
C LYS A 452 -14.14 23.33 7.31
N PHE A 453 -15.02 22.38 7.01
CA PHE A 453 -16.39 22.40 7.54
C PHE A 453 -16.96 20.98 7.72
N GLN A 454 -18.13 20.89 8.33
CA GLN A 454 -18.91 19.68 8.61
C GLN A 454 -20.38 19.94 8.30
N LEU A 455 -21.17 18.88 8.20
CA LEU A 455 -22.62 18.93 8.08
C LEU A 455 -23.26 18.29 9.31
N SER A 456 -24.28 18.94 9.86
CA SER A 456 -25.15 18.42 10.93
C SER A 456 -26.58 18.38 10.40
N ILE A 457 -27.35 17.36 10.81
CA ILE A 457 -28.79 17.30 10.54
C ILE A 457 -29.49 16.89 11.84
N LYS A 458 -30.31 17.78 12.39
CA LYS A 458 -30.85 17.63 13.76
C LYS A 458 -32.35 17.95 13.86
N ASN A 459 -33.00 17.31 14.83
CA ASN A 459 -34.38 17.60 15.23
C ASN A 459 -34.49 18.98 15.92
N LYS A 460 -35.73 19.45 16.14
CA LYS A 460 -35.99 20.75 16.77
C LYS A 460 -35.52 20.84 18.22
N ASP A 461 -35.40 19.69 18.90
CA ASP A 461 -34.87 19.57 20.26
C ASP A 461 -33.33 19.51 20.31
N GLY A 462 -32.67 19.51 19.14
CA GLY A 462 -31.21 19.46 19.01
C GLY A 462 -30.62 18.06 18.90
N GLN A 463 -31.44 16.99 18.88
CA GLN A 463 -30.94 15.63 18.66
C GLN A 463 -30.40 15.47 17.23
N GLU A 464 -29.16 14.99 17.08
CA GLU A 464 -28.58 14.64 15.79
C GLU A 464 -29.28 13.41 15.19
N VAL A 465 -29.74 13.53 13.95
CA VAL A 465 -30.47 12.50 13.19
C VAL A 465 -29.89 12.24 11.80
N GLY A 466 -28.91 13.04 11.39
CA GLY A 466 -28.12 12.83 10.18
C GLY A 466 -27.11 11.72 10.35
N MET A 467 -27.09 10.78 9.40
CA MET A 467 -26.11 9.70 9.34
C MET A 467 -25.23 9.89 8.11
N PHE A 468 -23.92 9.94 8.34
CA PHE A 468 -22.91 10.18 7.31
C PHE A 468 -21.93 9.01 7.28
N ASP A 469 -21.46 8.64 6.08
CA ASP A 469 -20.44 7.59 5.89
C ASP A 469 -20.74 6.23 6.56
N GLY A 470 -22.03 5.92 6.75
CA GLY A 470 -22.49 4.67 7.38
C GLY A 470 -22.39 4.63 8.90
N GLN A 471 -22.09 5.75 9.55
CA GLN A 471 -22.04 5.90 11.00
C GLN A 471 -23.43 6.14 11.60
N ALA A 472 -23.53 5.95 12.93
CA ALA A 472 -24.71 6.32 13.71
C ALA A 472 -24.99 7.84 13.63
N PRO A 473 -26.20 8.30 14.01
CA PRO A 473 -26.56 9.71 13.91
C PRO A 473 -25.58 10.64 14.64
N GLY A 474 -25.13 11.69 13.96
CA GLY A 474 -24.12 12.60 14.48
C GLY A 474 -23.64 13.59 13.42
N VAL A 475 -22.77 14.53 13.82
CA VAL A 475 -22.14 15.48 12.90
C VAL A 475 -21.20 14.73 11.94
N SER A 476 -21.18 15.12 10.67
CA SER A 476 -20.28 14.52 9.68
C SER A 476 -18.81 14.67 10.06
N SER A 477 -17.96 13.83 9.47
CA SER A 477 -16.51 14.10 9.46
C SER A 477 -16.20 15.47 8.87
N SER A 478 -15.13 16.10 9.34
CA SER A 478 -14.67 17.38 8.81
C SER A 478 -14.02 17.21 7.44
N VAL A 479 -14.41 18.07 6.50
CA VAL A 479 -13.97 18.01 5.10
C VAL A 479 -13.09 19.21 4.78
N SER A 480 -12.06 18.99 3.95
CA SER A 480 -11.14 20.02 3.44
C SER A 480 -11.19 20.03 1.90
N PRO A 481 -12.29 20.52 1.31
CA PRO A 481 -12.46 20.50 -0.13
C PRO A 481 -11.53 21.50 -0.84
N LYS A 482 -11.28 21.24 -2.13
CA LYS A 482 -10.51 22.17 -2.96
C LYS A 482 -11.31 23.46 -3.16
N ILE A 483 -10.67 24.59 -2.95
CA ILE A 483 -11.27 25.91 -3.17
C ILE A 483 -11.01 26.34 -4.62
N LYS A 484 -12.06 26.76 -5.32
CA LYS A 484 -11.98 27.30 -6.66
C LYS A 484 -12.67 28.66 -6.67
N ASN A 485 -11.94 29.70 -7.04
CA ASN A 485 -12.46 31.07 -7.11
C ASN A 485 -13.13 31.56 -5.81
N GLY A 486 -12.58 31.20 -4.65
CA GLY A 486 -13.10 31.63 -3.33
C GLY A 486 -14.35 30.89 -2.85
N VAL A 487 -14.84 29.90 -3.59
CA VAL A 487 -15.97 29.04 -3.20
C VAL A 487 -15.51 27.59 -3.21
N THR A 488 -16.12 26.78 -2.36
CA THR A 488 -15.90 25.35 -2.36
C THR A 488 -17.21 24.58 -2.36
N ASP A 489 -17.22 23.52 -3.17
CA ASP A 489 -18.37 22.63 -3.33
C ASP A 489 -18.01 21.29 -2.71
N TRP A 490 -18.87 20.80 -1.83
CA TRP A 490 -18.72 19.48 -1.25
C TRP A 490 -20.07 18.80 -1.13
N TYR A 491 -20.14 17.52 -1.48
CA TYR A 491 -21.35 16.74 -1.32
C TYR A 491 -21.22 15.77 -0.15
N PHE A 492 -22.28 15.70 0.65
CA PHE A 492 -22.44 14.73 1.73
C PHE A 492 -23.43 13.69 1.27
N LYS A 493 -23.03 12.42 1.34
CA LYS A 493 -23.95 11.28 1.22
C LYS A 493 -24.56 11.04 2.59
N SER A 494 -25.87 11.15 2.66
CA SER A 494 -26.59 11.22 3.92
C SER A 494 -27.71 10.19 3.97
N LYS A 495 -28.07 9.81 5.18
CA LYS A 495 -29.34 9.16 5.52
C LYS A 495 -29.95 9.89 6.73
N ILE A 496 -31.26 9.79 6.88
CA ILE A 496 -31.95 10.28 8.08
C ILE A 496 -32.35 9.09 8.96
N ALA A 497 -32.10 9.22 10.26
CA ALA A 497 -32.43 8.22 11.26
C ALA A 497 -33.96 8.03 11.42
N ASN A 498 -34.40 6.92 12.03
CA ASN A 498 -35.84 6.63 12.14
C ASN A 498 -36.57 7.58 13.11
N GLU A 499 -35.82 8.06 14.10
CA GLU A 499 -36.20 8.99 15.17
C GLU A 499 -36.29 10.46 14.72
N ALA A 500 -36.04 10.76 13.44
CA ALA A 500 -36.16 12.11 12.93
C ALA A 500 -37.60 12.65 12.96
N ASP A 501 -37.72 13.93 13.28
CA ASP A 501 -38.93 14.72 13.08
C ASP A 501 -39.28 14.79 11.58
N ASN A 502 -40.53 15.13 11.26
CA ASN A 502 -40.98 15.31 9.87
C ASN A 502 -40.30 16.52 9.17
N GLU A 503 -39.62 17.36 9.94
CA GLU A 503 -38.85 18.50 9.46
C GLU A 503 -37.61 18.64 10.35
N VAL A 504 -36.42 18.59 9.75
CA VAL A 504 -35.12 18.64 10.44
C VAL A 504 -34.31 19.85 9.97
N GLU A 505 -33.45 20.37 10.84
CA GLU A 505 -32.53 21.46 10.51
C GLU A 505 -31.21 20.90 9.96
N VAL A 506 -30.77 21.41 8.82
CA VAL A 506 -29.48 21.07 8.19
C VAL A 506 -28.53 22.24 8.41
N GLU A 507 -27.38 21.99 9.03
CA GLU A 507 -26.39 23.02 9.37
C GLU A 507 -25.01 22.72 8.82
N VAL A 508 -24.33 23.76 8.33
CA VAL A 508 -22.91 23.72 8.00
C VAL A 508 -22.12 24.32 9.15
N LEU A 509 -21.18 23.56 9.68
CA LEU A 509 -20.36 23.94 10.83
C LEU A 509 -18.91 24.18 10.39
N SER A 510 -18.30 25.28 10.84
CA SER A 510 -16.86 25.53 10.66
C SER A 510 -16.26 26.12 11.93
N GLY A 511 -15.17 25.52 12.42
CA GLY A 511 -14.55 25.91 13.69
C GLY A 511 -15.48 25.81 14.91
N GLY A 512 -16.51 24.95 14.84
CA GLY A 512 -17.53 24.79 15.88
C GLY A 512 -18.71 25.76 15.79
N ASN A 513 -18.75 26.67 14.82
CA ASN A 513 -19.84 27.63 14.63
C ASN A 513 -20.71 27.27 13.42
N VAL A 514 -22.02 27.53 13.50
CA VAL A 514 -22.95 27.42 12.37
C VAL A 514 -22.71 28.58 11.41
N ILE A 515 -22.32 28.26 10.18
CA ILE A 515 -22.01 29.26 9.14
C ILE A 515 -23.07 29.33 8.02
N ALA A 516 -23.92 28.32 7.92
CA ALA A 516 -25.11 28.28 7.07
C ALA A 516 -26.10 27.25 7.60
N LYS A 517 -27.40 27.45 7.36
CA LYS A 517 -28.44 26.48 7.73
C LYS A 517 -29.68 26.54 6.85
N THR A 518 -30.42 25.44 6.79
CA THR A 518 -31.73 25.34 6.12
C THR A 518 -32.56 24.23 6.76
N THR A 519 -33.73 23.92 6.21
CA THR A 519 -34.62 22.84 6.68
C THR A 519 -34.80 21.79 5.60
N LEU A 520 -35.03 20.54 6.02
CA LEU A 520 -35.28 19.40 5.15
C LEU A 520 -36.52 18.66 5.64
N ASN A 521 -37.48 18.43 4.74
CA ASN A 521 -38.66 17.62 5.03
C ASN A 521 -38.30 16.13 5.02
N VAL A 522 -38.77 15.40 6.03
CA VAL A 522 -38.55 13.97 6.20
C VAL A 522 -39.89 13.26 6.19
N GLN A 523 -40.01 12.22 5.38
CA GLN A 523 -41.21 11.40 5.22
C GLN A 523 -41.01 10.00 5.81
#